data_AF-A0A534S2T5-F1
#
_entry.id   AF-A0A534S2T5-F1
#
_cell.length_a   1.000
_cell.length_b   1.000
_cell.length_c   1.000
_cell.angle_alpha   90.00
_cell.angle_beta   90.00
_cell.angle_gamma   90.00
#
_symmetry.space_group_name_H-M   'P 1'
#
loop_
_entity.id
_entity.type
_entity.pdbx_description
1 polymer ?
#
loop_
_entity_poly.entity_id
_entity_poly.type
_entity_poly.pdbx_seq_one_letter_code
_entity_poly.pdbx_strand_id
1 'polypeptide(L)'
;MVAREPRGLDGGRPAVACLSITVALFLAAPVGAGLVPGGGGKAANDCLVELGVCDGKASTSSPATCTDCDPVCDGDGTRNGICRFHLDVCANQADVAGCDPTLLTRVVAKVKGMRMPLPALDGSASCGSFIEVPVKARGRKPGRAVVTLRGISKGKPRRIDKDRIVLVCNPRAPSEPCPAPSATCSCPGGAPTTLNFTTVVGSGTCGRLDADGSADFFPLACGGLYFGGAAVAVPLPALIPDMSTSLLKVSCSGTTLTLGPTNPESTGSIRNCTSTGCLFGPPIPLPDGNHGAAAASTCLINVVVKDASGTADCTTGSTELLDLPLNADLYLDGDLFKNRCDGGSTPGASCATAGAACEDGGTCVNDTGRCRGGPTPAAACEADVNCGGGTCETGRCVGGSSPDVGCITGADCAGDGARCDTMIQPCPICNATTRKCQGGPNNGLDCTPGDSTINGSFPTSHDCPPPFITMIGSLPIAFALTSGGATSMAVDLPAQTHVFCGRCRKPLAGFKTAPCSGSNPDCSCTSNADCADEGEFTVCQQATGGAFTMRAIARTITETGSPAGTLRTGCPSVPSTLVSVFCIPPTFNLLVDAASNLPGPGAVSLRGKVSTVP
;
A
#
# COMPACT_ATOMS: atom_id res chain seq x y z
N MET A 1 68.77 33.42 -42.12
CA MET A 1 68.02 32.22 -42.54
C MET A 1 67.19 31.73 -41.37
N VAL A 2 66.01 31.22 -41.69
CA VAL A 2 64.98 30.61 -40.84
C VAL A 2 64.10 31.61 -40.08
N ALA A 3 62.84 31.62 -40.54
CA ALA A 3 61.76 32.50 -40.16
C ALA A 3 61.10 32.06 -38.84
N ARG A 4 60.53 33.06 -38.15
CA ARG A 4 59.65 32.96 -36.99
C ARG A 4 58.29 32.39 -37.36
N GLU A 5 57.71 31.62 -36.45
CA GLU A 5 56.25 31.50 -36.21
C GLU A 5 55.98 31.11 -34.74
N PRO A 6 54.75 31.27 -34.20
CA PRO A 6 54.52 32.13 -33.04
C PRO A 6 54.09 31.40 -31.74
N ARG A 7 54.02 32.21 -30.68
CA ARG A 7 53.71 31.90 -29.27
C ARG A 7 52.24 31.49 -29.01
N GLY A 8 52.05 30.70 -27.96
CA GLY A 8 50.82 30.58 -27.16
C GLY A 8 50.97 29.48 -26.09
N LEU A 9 51.65 29.75 -24.97
CA LEU A 9 51.16 30.18 -23.64
C LEU A 9 50.35 29.13 -22.85
N ASP A 10 50.98 28.71 -21.75
CA ASP A 10 50.52 27.86 -20.66
C ASP A 10 49.19 28.28 -20.02
N GLY A 11 48.46 27.31 -19.46
CA GLY A 11 47.35 27.59 -18.55
C GLY A 11 46.70 26.35 -17.92
N GLY A 12 47.10 26.03 -16.68
CA GLY A 12 46.17 25.71 -15.58
C GLY A 12 45.48 24.34 -15.54
N ARG A 13 45.94 23.48 -14.62
CA ARG A 13 45.18 22.34 -14.08
C ARG A 13 43.95 22.83 -13.29
N PRO A 14 42.72 22.35 -13.53
CA PRO A 14 41.60 22.62 -12.63
C PRO A 14 41.61 21.61 -11.47
N ALA A 15 41.56 22.15 -10.25
CA ALA A 15 41.28 21.40 -9.04
C ALA A 15 39.86 20.85 -9.10
N VAL A 16 39.71 19.52 -9.05
CA VAL A 16 38.42 18.84 -8.89
C VAL A 16 38.00 18.98 -7.44
N ALA A 17 37.08 19.91 -7.17
CA ALA A 17 36.41 20.02 -5.89
C ALA A 17 35.50 18.80 -5.71
N CYS A 18 35.86 17.88 -4.80
CA CYS A 18 34.98 16.84 -4.31
C CYS A 18 33.78 17.48 -3.61
N LEU A 19 32.67 17.61 -4.33
CA LEU A 19 31.38 17.92 -3.75
C LEU A 19 30.86 16.64 -3.09
N SER A 20 31.12 16.49 -1.78
CA SER A 20 30.50 15.46 -0.96
C SER A 20 28.98 15.71 -0.90
N ILE A 21 28.22 14.99 -1.73
CA ILE A 21 26.77 14.94 -1.66
C ILE A 21 26.41 14.14 -0.41
N THR A 22 26.12 14.85 0.68
CA THR A 22 25.37 14.29 1.81
C THR A 22 23.97 13.93 1.32
N VAL A 23 23.74 12.65 1.04
CA VAL A 23 22.41 12.09 0.83
C VAL A 23 21.66 12.22 2.15
N ALA A 24 20.76 13.20 2.23
CA ALA A 24 19.82 13.31 3.33
C ALA A 24 18.85 12.12 3.25
N LEU A 25 19.06 11.15 4.13
CA LEU A 25 18.17 10.02 4.32
C LEU A 25 16.84 10.53 4.90
N PHE A 26 15.90 10.93 4.03
CA PHE A 26 14.53 11.20 4.44
C PHE A 26 13.84 9.86 4.68
N LEU A 27 14.01 9.32 5.88
CA LEU A 27 12.98 8.44 6.45
C LEU A 27 11.67 9.22 6.39
N ALA A 28 10.66 8.67 5.71
CA ALA A 28 9.30 9.15 5.84
C ALA A 28 8.91 9.00 7.31
N ALA A 29 9.10 10.08 8.09
CA ALA A 29 8.62 10.13 9.45
C ALA A 29 7.09 9.92 9.40
N PRO A 30 6.52 9.07 10.27
CA PRO A 30 5.07 8.98 10.36
C PRO A 30 4.53 10.35 10.75
N VAL A 31 4.00 11.08 9.78
CA VAL A 31 3.42 12.40 10.02
C VAL A 31 2.08 12.17 10.72
N GLY A 32 2.12 12.24 12.05
CA GLY A 32 0.95 11.95 12.87
C GLY A 32 1.11 12.09 14.38
N ALA A 33 2.26 12.03 15.03
CA ALA A 33 2.33 12.51 16.42
C ALA A 33 3.75 12.96 16.72
N GLY A 34 3.88 13.99 17.53
CA GLY A 34 5.15 14.30 18.17
C GLY A 34 5.38 13.30 19.28
N LEU A 35 6.33 12.39 19.09
CA LEU A 35 6.88 11.62 20.21
C LEU A 35 7.78 12.54 21.04
N VAL A 36 7.65 12.45 22.35
CA VAL A 36 8.55 13.13 23.29
C VAL A 36 9.42 12.05 23.92
N PRO A 37 10.65 11.86 23.41
CA PRO A 37 11.64 11.03 24.06
C PRO A 37 11.81 11.49 25.49
N GLY A 38 11.88 10.51 26.38
CA GLY A 38 12.25 10.71 27.76
C GLY A 38 13.54 11.50 27.97
N GLY A 39 13.81 11.88 29.21
CA GLY A 39 15.08 12.52 29.57
C GLY A 39 15.39 12.48 31.06
N GLY A 40 14.59 11.74 31.85
CA GLY A 40 14.80 11.58 33.28
C GLY A 40 15.74 10.44 33.66
N GLY A 41 16.16 9.63 32.67
CA GLY A 41 16.86 8.37 32.83
C GLY A 41 18.18 8.27 32.07
N LYS A 42 18.51 7.04 31.62
CA LYS A 42 19.66 6.78 30.76
C LYS A 42 19.18 6.86 29.32
N ALA A 43 19.79 7.74 28.51
CA ALA A 43 19.44 7.93 27.10
C ALA A 43 19.25 6.62 26.29
N ALA A 44 20.07 5.60 26.54
CA ALA A 44 19.97 4.27 25.93
C ALA A 44 18.69 3.47 26.32
N ASN A 45 17.82 4.02 27.15
CA ASN A 45 16.54 3.45 27.53
C ASN A 45 15.35 4.35 27.16
N ASP A 46 15.56 5.57 26.66
CA ASP A 46 14.49 6.56 26.49
C ASP A 46 13.49 6.18 25.37
N CYS A 47 13.80 5.16 24.56
CA CYS A 47 12.89 4.54 23.60
C CYS A 47 11.89 3.55 24.21
N LEU A 48 12.11 3.12 25.45
CA LEU A 48 11.31 2.04 26.03
C LEU A 48 9.89 2.53 26.31
N VAL A 49 9.72 3.76 26.79
CA VAL A 49 8.42 4.41 26.93
C VAL A 49 8.48 5.90 26.58
N GLU A 50 7.60 6.33 25.69
CA GLU A 50 7.53 7.72 25.22
C GLU A 50 6.11 8.28 25.34
N LEU A 51 5.99 9.60 25.44
CA LEU A 51 4.70 10.29 25.39
C LEU A 51 4.41 10.67 23.94
N GLY A 52 3.34 10.15 23.35
CA GLY A 52 2.84 10.71 22.10
C GLY A 52 1.90 11.87 22.39
N VAL A 53 2.11 12.96 21.65
CA VAL A 53 1.31 14.17 21.71
C VAL A 53 0.65 14.40 20.35
N CYS A 54 -0.67 14.42 20.35
CA CYS A 54 -1.54 14.48 19.17
C CYS A 54 -1.80 15.90 18.65
N ASP A 55 -0.82 16.78 18.79
CA ASP A 55 -0.94 18.21 18.53
C ASP A 55 0.12 18.60 17.50
N GLY A 56 -0.27 18.96 16.28
CA GLY A 56 0.63 19.20 15.12
C GLY A 56 1.64 20.35 15.27
N LYS A 57 1.71 20.99 16.44
CA LYS A 57 2.69 22.01 16.85
C LYS A 57 3.26 21.79 18.25
N ALA A 58 2.87 20.74 18.97
CA ALA A 58 3.47 20.47 20.27
C ALA A 58 4.94 20.10 20.10
N SER A 59 5.77 20.76 20.91
CA SER A 59 7.17 20.43 21.08
C SER A 59 7.33 18.92 21.32
N THR A 60 8.15 18.24 20.50
CA THR A 60 8.67 16.88 20.73
C THR A 60 9.68 16.83 21.90
N SER A 61 9.67 17.86 22.75
CA SER A 61 10.53 18.01 23.91
C SER A 61 9.71 18.41 25.14
N SER A 62 10.21 18.06 26.32
CA SER A 62 9.65 18.52 27.59
C SER A 62 10.21 19.93 27.91
N PRO A 63 9.36 20.97 28.11
CA PRO A 63 7.92 20.90 28.25
C PRO A 63 7.14 20.89 26.92
N ALA A 64 6.08 20.07 26.86
CA ALA A 64 5.07 20.16 25.80
C ALA A 64 4.16 21.36 26.12
N THR A 65 4.28 22.43 25.34
CA THR A 65 3.56 23.69 25.56
C THR A 65 2.40 23.85 24.60
N CYS A 66 1.26 24.28 25.12
CA CYS A 66 0.14 24.76 24.34
C CYS A 66 -0.31 26.14 24.84
N THR A 67 -0.89 26.95 23.95
CA THR A 67 -1.49 28.23 24.32
C THR A 67 -3.01 28.08 24.28
N ASP A 68 -3.69 28.57 25.32
CA ASP A 68 -5.16 28.57 25.43
C ASP A 68 -5.78 29.14 24.15
N CYS A 69 -6.81 28.45 23.66
CA CYS A 69 -7.52 28.76 22.42
C CYS A 69 -6.72 28.54 21.12
N ASP A 70 -5.60 27.81 21.13
CA ASP A 70 -4.90 27.41 19.90
C ASP A 70 -5.47 26.08 19.37
N PRO A 71 -6.22 26.05 18.25
CA PRO A 71 -6.92 24.86 17.80
C PRO A 71 -6.01 23.69 17.38
N VAL A 72 -4.69 23.92 17.23
CA VAL A 72 -3.73 22.88 16.86
C VAL A 72 -3.29 22.03 18.07
N CYS A 73 -3.32 22.60 19.28
CA CYS A 73 -2.86 21.91 20.49
C CYS A 73 -3.85 21.96 21.66
N ASP A 74 -4.83 22.86 21.59
CA ASP A 74 -5.91 22.96 22.54
C ASP A 74 -7.11 22.24 21.96
N GLY A 75 -7.43 21.08 22.53
CA GLY A 75 -8.41 20.15 21.99
C GLY A 75 -9.79 20.73 21.74
N ASP A 76 -10.19 21.81 22.44
CA ASP A 76 -11.44 22.53 22.19
C ASP A 76 -11.26 23.86 21.45
N GLY A 77 -10.03 24.37 21.31
CA GLY A 77 -9.74 25.62 20.63
C GLY A 77 -10.47 26.84 21.21
N THR A 78 -10.93 26.79 22.47
CA THR A 78 -11.72 27.85 23.09
C THR A 78 -10.91 28.63 24.14
N ARG A 79 -11.18 29.94 24.28
CA ARG A 79 -10.55 30.75 25.34
C ARG A 79 -11.27 30.53 26.66
N ASN A 80 -10.87 29.49 27.39
CA ASN A 80 -11.45 29.13 28.68
C ASN A 80 -10.40 29.02 29.80
N GLY A 81 -9.12 29.25 29.49
CA GLY A 81 -7.98 29.12 30.39
C GLY A 81 -7.59 27.67 30.66
N ILE A 82 -7.98 26.71 29.80
CA ILE A 82 -7.76 25.27 29.95
C ILE A 82 -7.34 24.70 28.61
N CYS A 83 -6.06 24.35 28.47
CA CYS A 83 -5.59 23.64 27.29
C CYS A 83 -5.90 22.15 27.43
N ARG A 84 -6.60 21.56 26.45
CA ARG A 84 -6.93 20.13 26.40
C ARG A 84 -5.96 19.35 25.52
N PHE A 85 -4.92 18.79 26.13
CA PHE A 85 -3.93 17.97 25.43
C PHE A 85 -4.48 16.58 25.10
N HIS A 86 -4.16 16.05 23.93
CA HIS A 86 -4.45 14.66 23.56
C HIS A 86 -3.16 13.84 23.63
N LEU A 87 -3.12 12.88 24.55
CA LEU A 87 -1.90 12.15 24.89
C LEU A 87 -2.12 10.64 24.87
N ASP A 88 -1.14 9.90 24.39
CA ASP A 88 -1.04 8.44 24.54
C ASP A 88 0.30 8.05 25.15
N VAL A 89 0.58 6.76 25.18
CA VAL A 89 1.87 6.24 25.66
C VAL A 89 2.36 5.25 24.63
N CYS A 90 3.55 5.50 24.13
CA CYS A 90 4.21 4.63 23.18
C CYS A 90 5.29 3.81 23.88
N ALA A 91 5.54 2.61 23.38
CA ALA A 91 6.57 1.71 23.86
C ALA A 91 7.48 1.29 22.71
N ASN A 92 8.77 1.09 23.01
CA ASN A 92 9.78 0.57 22.08
C ASN A 92 9.85 1.35 20.75
N GLN A 93 9.83 2.68 20.82
CA GLN A 93 9.93 3.50 19.61
C GLN A 93 11.35 3.44 19.02
N ALA A 94 11.49 3.76 17.73
CA ALA A 94 12.76 3.61 17.01
C ALA A 94 13.42 4.96 16.68
N ASP A 95 12.86 6.06 17.18
CA ASP A 95 13.27 7.43 16.91
C ASP A 95 14.42 7.92 17.82
N VAL A 96 14.76 7.17 18.88
CA VAL A 96 15.92 7.45 19.73
C VAL A 96 17.13 6.63 19.30
N ALA A 97 18.12 7.30 18.69
CA ALA A 97 19.35 6.67 18.24
C ALA A 97 20.12 5.99 19.39
N GLY A 98 20.51 4.73 19.18
CA GLY A 98 21.28 3.95 20.16
C GLY A 98 20.44 3.38 21.32
N CYS A 99 19.11 3.40 21.21
CA CYS A 99 18.21 2.72 22.13
C CYS A 99 17.57 1.50 21.46
N ASP A 100 17.84 0.31 21.98
CA ASP A 100 17.27 -0.92 21.40
C ASP A 100 15.90 -1.26 22.01
N PRO A 101 14.90 -1.63 21.20
CA PRO A 101 13.60 -2.09 21.70
C PRO A 101 13.72 -3.43 22.47
N THR A 102 12.82 -3.68 23.41
CA THR A 102 12.83 -4.92 24.19
C THR A 102 11.47 -5.27 24.81
N LEU A 103 11.31 -6.52 25.24
CA LEU A 103 10.15 -6.96 26.00
C LEU A 103 10.02 -6.18 27.32
N LEU A 104 8.84 -5.60 27.56
CA LEU A 104 8.55 -4.87 28.80
C LEU A 104 7.73 -5.75 29.75
N THR A 105 8.19 -5.86 31.00
CA THR A 105 7.42 -6.57 32.05
C THR A 105 6.36 -5.66 32.68
N ARG A 106 6.58 -4.35 32.66
CA ARG A 106 5.67 -3.38 33.26
C ARG A 106 5.89 -2.00 32.67
N VAL A 107 4.79 -1.33 32.35
CA VAL A 107 4.74 0.11 32.08
C VAL A 107 3.87 0.79 33.12
N VAL A 108 4.28 1.97 33.58
CA VAL A 108 3.48 2.88 34.40
C VAL A 108 3.43 4.21 33.70
N ALA A 109 2.24 4.61 33.24
CA ALA A 109 2.00 5.93 32.69
C ALA A 109 0.89 6.63 33.45
N LYS A 110 1.18 7.83 33.94
CA LYS A 110 0.23 8.61 34.73
C LYS A 110 0.31 10.09 34.43
N VAL A 111 -0.84 10.75 34.43
CA VAL A 111 -0.95 12.21 34.35
C VAL A 111 -1.90 12.69 35.42
N LYS A 112 -1.46 13.61 36.29
CA LYS A 112 -2.24 14.06 37.46
C LYS A 112 -2.80 12.92 38.34
N GLY A 113 -2.10 11.79 38.40
CA GLY A 113 -2.54 10.59 39.14
C GLY A 113 -3.49 9.66 38.37
N MET A 114 -4.07 10.09 37.25
CA MET A 114 -4.85 9.26 36.34
C MET A 114 -3.93 8.32 35.55
N ARG A 115 -4.30 7.05 35.41
CA ARG A 115 -3.55 6.09 34.59
C ARG A 115 -3.93 6.26 33.12
N MET A 116 -2.94 6.22 32.25
CA MET A 116 -3.13 6.22 30.80
C MET A 116 -3.30 4.78 30.29
N PRO A 117 -4.07 4.56 29.21
CA PRO A 117 -4.09 3.29 28.48
C PRO A 117 -2.67 2.90 28.04
N LEU A 118 -2.35 1.61 28.13
CA LEU A 118 -1.01 1.10 27.81
C LEU A 118 -0.98 0.37 26.48
N PRO A 119 0.13 0.45 25.72
CA PRO A 119 0.36 -0.33 24.50
C PRO A 119 0.62 -1.81 24.78
N ALA A 120 0.75 -2.60 23.71
CA ALA A 120 1.29 -3.95 23.78
C ALA A 120 2.74 -3.92 24.31
N LEU A 121 3.08 -4.89 25.17
CA LEU A 121 4.39 -4.94 25.84
C LEU A 121 5.27 -6.09 25.31
N ASP A 122 4.97 -6.56 24.11
CA ASP A 122 5.54 -7.72 23.42
C ASP A 122 6.86 -7.42 22.67
N GLY A 123 7.44 -6.24 22.90
CA GLY A 123 8.72 -5.84 22.32
C GLY A 123 8.60 -5.14 20.98
N SER A 124 7.39 -5.10 20.39
CA SER A 124 7.10 -4.31 19.20
C SER A 124 6.91 -2.83 19.54
N ALA A 125 7.21 -1.97 18.58
CA ALA A 125 6.88 -0.55 18.63
C ALA A 125 5.36 -0.38 18.56
N SER A 126 4.72 0.14 19.60
CA SER A 126 3.28 0.35 19.63
C SER A 126 2.87 1.45 20.60
N CYS A 127 1.70 2.06 20.36
CA CYS A 127 1.13 3.10 21.22
C CYS A 127 -0.24 2.69 21.76
N GLY A 128 -0.56 3.18 22.97
CA GLY A 128 -1.85 3.02 23.60
C GLY A 128 -2.91 3.92 22.96
N SER A 129 -4.12 3.92 23.53
CA SER A 129 -5.18 4.84 23.10
C SER A 129 -5.01 6.23 23.70
N PHE A 130 -5.36 7.26 22.91
CA PHE A 130 -5.35 8.64 23.37
C PHE A 130 -6.33 8.89 24.51
N ILE A 131 -5.93 9.75 25.44
CA ILE A 131 -6.79 10.38 26.44
C ILE A 131 -6.70 11.90 26.32
N GLU A 132 -7.78 12.57 26.69
CA GLU A 132 -7.78 14.01 26.82
C GLU A 132 -7.37 14.42 28.24
N VAL A 133 -6.42 15.35 28.34
CA VAL A 133 -5.88 15.88 29.60
C VAL A 133 -6.08 17.39 29.68
N PRO A 134 -7.02 17.87 30.50
CA PRO A 134 -7.20 19.31 30.70
C PRO A 134 -6.10 19.88 31.59
N VAL A 135 -5.41 20.93 31.15
CA VAL A 135 -4.39 21.67 31.90
C VAL A 135 -4.84 23.11 32.10
N LYS A 136 -5.39 23.39 33.28
CA LYS A 136 -5.89 24.72 33.66
C LYS A 136 -4.76 25.71 33.97
N ALA A 137 -4.75 26.85 33.30
CA ALA A 137 -3.92 28.01 33.61
C ALA A 137 -4.34 28.68 34.94
N ARG A 138 -3.43 29.44 35.55
CA ARG A 138 -3.67 30.15 36.82
C ARG A 138 -3.75 31.65 36.59
N GLY A 139 -4.91 32.12 36.11
CA GLY A 139 -5.08 33.51 35.70
C GLY A 139 -4.14 33.85 34.56
N ARG A 140 -3.23 34.81 34.75
CA ARG A 140 -2.20 35.18 33.75
C ARG A 140 -0.93 34.31 33.78
N LYS A 141 -0.87 33.31 34.67
CA LYS A 141 0.31 32.42 34.80
C LYS A 141 0.07 31.07 34.11
N PRO A 142 1.10 30.48 33.49
CA PRO A 142 1.00 29.15 32.89
C PRO A 142 0.54 28.07 33.89
N GLY A 143 -0.38 27.23 33.44
CA GLY A 143 -0.77 26.00 34.11
C GLY A 143 0.23 24.90 33.80
N ARG A 144 0.43 23.96 34.73
CA ARG A 144 1.34 22.82 34.52
C ARG A 144 0.71 21.51 34.95
N ALA A 145 0.99 20.44 34.20
CA ALA A 145 0.71 19.07 34.59
C ALA A 145 1.94 18.21 34.31
N VAL A 146 2.18 17.21 35.16
CA VAL A 146 3.32 16.30 34.99
C VAL A 146 2.79 14.94 34.56
N VAL A 147 3.28 14.47 33.43
CA VAL A 147 3.16 13.10 32.96
C VAL A 147 4.37 12.33 33.52
N THR A 148 4.11 11.19 34.14
CA THR A 148 5.14 10.27 34.63
C THR A 148 5.07 8.98 33.84
N LEU A 149 6.15 8.64 33.14
CA LEU A 149 6.30 7.39 32.42
C LEU A 149 7.36 6.54 33.11
N ARG A 150 7.18 5.22 33.05
CA ARG A 150 8.17 4.28 33.53
C ARG A 150 8.04 2.92 32.85
N GLY A 151 9.03 2.56 32.04
CA GLY A 151 9.19 1.24 31.42
C GLY A 151 10.16 0.36 32.19
N ILE A 152 9.89 -0.94 32.26
CA ILE A 152 10.80 -1.93 32.89
C ILE A 152 10.93 -3.13 31.95
N SER A 153 12.16 -3.42 31.49
CA SER A 153 12.41 -4.56 30.62
C SER A 153 12.34 -5.91 31.33
N LYS A 154 12.11 -6.98 30.56
CA LYS A 154 12.07 -8.38 31.02
C LYS A 154 13.45 -9.00 31.20
N GLY A 155 14.47 -8.48 30.50
CA GLY A 155 15.85 -8.97 30.53
C GLY A 155 16.56 -8.78 31.89
N LYS A 156 17.70 -9.46 32.05
CA LYS A 156 18.62 -9.28 33.18
C LYS A 156 19.99 -8.82 32.65
N PRO A 157 20.54 -7.68 33.12
CA PRO A 157 19.94 -6.74 34.06
C PRO A 157 18.71 -6.03 33.47
N ARG A 158 17.76 -5.66 34.33
CA ARG A 158 16.56 -4.93 33.89
C ARG A 158 16.94 -3.52 33.47
N ARG A 159 16.56 -3.13 32.26
CA ARG A 159 16.57 -1.75 31.80
C ARG A 159 15.35 -1.06 32.38
N ILE A 160 15.56 0.15 32.88
CA ILE A 160 14.51 0.97 33.47
C ILE A 160 14.56 2.31 32.77
N ASP A 161 13.43 2.65 32.20
CA ASP A 161 13.16 3.93 31.61
C ASP A 161 12.20 4.72 32.52
N LYS A 162 12.44 6.01 32.71
CA LYS A 162 11.77 6.83 33.72
C LYS A 162 11.75 8.28 33.29
N ASP A 163 10.55 8.76 32.99
CA ASP A 163 10.38 10.10 32.46
C ASP A 163 9.36 10.92 33.19
N ARG A 164 9.63 12.21 33.18
CA ARG A 164 8.78 13.24 33.73
C ARG A 164 8.65 14.34 32.70
N ILE A 165 7.54 14.32 31.99
CA ILE A 165 7.25 15.27 30.93
C ILE A 165 6.28 16.30 31.47
N VAL A 166 6.58 17.58 31.24
CA VAL A 166 5.77 18.68 31.76
C VAL A 166 4.88 19.20 30.63
N LEU A 167 3.57 19.13 30.81
CA LEU A 167 2.60 19.84 29.99
C LEU A 167 2.46 21.26 30.52
N VAL A 168 2.45 22.24 29.64
CA VAL A 168 2.31 23.65 29.99
C VAL A 168 1.18 24.27 29.19
N CYS A 169 0.17 24.80 29.88
CA CYS A 169 -0.87 25.61 29.24
C CYS A 169 -0.59 27.10 29.51
N ASN A 170 -0.24 27.84 28.46
CA ASN A 170 -0.04 29.27 28.53
C ASN A 170 -1.39 29.99 28.35
N PRO A 171 -1.82 30.85 29.29
CA PRO A 171 -3.01 31.64 29.08
C PRO A 171 -2.79 32.64 27.95
N ARG A 172 -3.76 32.75 27.05
CA ARG A 172 -3.77 33.79 26.01
C ARG A 172 -4.20 35.12 26.60
N ALA A 173 -3.52 36.21 26.23
CA ALA A 173 -3.87 37.53 26.73
C ALA A 173 -5.29 37.93 26.27
N PRO A 174 -6.12 38.59 27.10
CA PRO A 174 -7.46 39.02 26.69
C PRO A 174 -7.48 39.96 25.47
N SER A 175 -6.40 40.73 25.30
CA SER A 175 -6.19 41.64 24.17
C SER A 175 -5.73 40.93 22.89
N GLU A 176 -5.28 39.67 23.00
CA GLU A 176 -4.79 38.90 21.86
C GLU A 176 -5.92 37.99 21.35
N PRO A 177 -6.39 38.15 20.10
CA PRO A 177 -7.41 37.27 19.55
C PRO A 177 -6.92 35.82 19.56
N CYS A 178 -7.84 34.87 19.71
CA CYS A 178 -7.51 33.49 19.39
C CYS A 178 -7.11 33.43 17.91
N PRO A 179 -6.22 32.51 17.51
CA PRO A 179 -6.14 32.14 16.11
C PRO A 179 -7.57 31.79 15.72
N ALA A 180 -8.12 32.50 14.74
CA ALA A 180 -9.47 32.20 14.32
C ALA A 180 -9.47 30.71 13.93
N PRO A 181 -10.36 29.86 14.47
CA PRO A 181 -10.66 28.64 13.76
C PRO A 181 -10.98 29.08 12.33
N SER A 182 -10.43 28.42 11.32
CA SER A 182 -10.87 28.67 9.95
C SER A 182 -12.39 28.70 10.00
N ALA A 183 -13.03 29.85 9.71
CA ALA A 183 -14.46 30.03 9.96
C ALA A 183 -15.31 28.99 9.20
N THR A 184 -14.68 28.31 8.25
CA THR A 184 -15.22 27.17 7.53
C THR A 184 -14.98 25.83 8.19
N CYS A 185 -13.89 25.53 8.91
CA CYS A 185 -13.54 24.15 9.31
C CYS A 185 -13.76 23.83 10.80
N SER A 186 -14.34 22.66 11.09
CA SER A 186 -14.69 22.16 12.43
C SER A 186 -14.03 20.80 12.75
N CYS A 187 -12.96 20.44 12.04
CA CYS A 187 -12.24 19.21 12.33
C CYS A 187 -11.51 19.24 13.66
N PRO A 188 -11.48 18.12 14.41
CA PRO A 188 -10.66 18.01 15.61
C PRO A 188 -9.18 18.27 15.29
N GLY A 189 -8.49 19.04 16.14
CA GLY A 189 -7.07 19.40 15.93
C GLY A 189 -6.83 20.52 14.91
N GLY A 190 -7.89 21.18 14.44
CA GLY A 190 -7.81 22.29 13.50
C GLY A 190 -7.94 21.87 12.04
N ALA A 191 -7.87 22.86 11.14
CA ALA A 191 -8.06 22.64 9.71
C ALA A 191 -6.86 21.89 9.10
N PRO A 192 -7.07 20.70 8.52
CA PRO A 192 -6.01 20.00 7.81
C PRO A 192 -5.79 20.58 6.41
N THR A 193 -4.54 20.54 5.92
CA THR A 193 -4.19 20.91 4.54
C THR A 193 -3.81 19.71 3.69
N THR A 194 -3.45 18.59 4.31
CA THR A 194 -3.11 17.34 3.60
C THR A 194 -3.73 16.15 4.31
N LEU A 195 -4.22 15.19 3.53
CA LEU A 195 -4.62 13.86 3.98
C LEU A 195 -3.63 12.84 3.41
N ASN A 196 -3.13 11.96 4.25
CA ASN A 196 -2.23 10.89 3.87
C ASN A 196 -2.96 9.55 4.02
N PHE A 197 -2.94 8.73 2.97
CA PHE A 197 -3.35 7.33 3.04
C PHE A 197 -2.16 6.43 2.73
N THR A 198 -1.86 5.47 3.62
CA THR A 198 -0.79 4.48 3.41
C THR A 198 -1.37 3.09 3.46
N THR A 199 -1.20 2.32 2.38
CA THR A 199 -1.64 0.93 2.31
C THR A 199 -0.88 0.05 3.31
N VAL A 200 -1.57 -0.99 3.79
CA VAL A 200 -1.01 -2.03 4.66
C VAL A 200 -1.43 -3.40 4.14
N VAL A 201 -0.72 -4.45 4.53
CA VAL A 201 -1.12 -5.82 4.21
C VAL A 201 -2.54 -6.09 4.72
N GLY A 202 -3.40 -6.53 3.80
CA GLY A 202 -4.78 -6.88 4.11
C GLY A 202 -4.90 -8.22 4.85
N SER A 203 -5.91 -8.34 5.71
CA SER A 203 -6.26 -9.60 6.37
C SER A 203 -7.76 -9.68 6.61
N GLY A 204 -8.34 -10.87 6.51
CA GLY A 204 -9.78 -11.07 6.69
C GLY A 204 -10.56 -10.84 5.40
N THR A 205 -11.86 -10.61 5.52
CA THR A 205 -12.81 -10.52 4.40
C THR A 205 -13.36 -9.10 4.31
N CYS A 206 -13.23 -8.48 3.15
CA CYS A 206 -13.75 -7.14 2.85
C CYS A 206 -14.89 -7.17 1.84
N GLY A 207 -15.17 -8.30 1.20
CA GLY A 207 -16.27 -8.41 0.27
C GLY A 207 -16.74 -9.83 0.08
N ARG A 208 -17.66 -10.02 -0.86
CA ARG A 208 -18.23 -11.32 -1.20
C ARG A 208 -18.83 -11.30 -2.61
N LEU A 209 -18.97 -12.51 -3.16
CA LEU A 209 -19.79 -12.78 -4.33
C LEU A 209 -21.04 -13.54 -3.94
N ASP A 210 -22.16 -13.12 -4.50
CA ASP A 210 -23.43 -13.86 -4.46
C ASP A 210 -23.69 -14.46 -5.83
N ALA A 211 -24.23 -15.68 -5.88
CA ALA A 211 -24.75 -16.33 -7.09
C ALA A 211 -26.27 -16.50 -6.97
N ASP A 212 -26.92 -16.83 -8.08
CA ASP A 212 -28.36 -17.11 -8.08
C ASP A 212 -28.68 -18.26 -7.12
N GLY A 213 -29.47 -17.95 -6.07
CA GLY A 213 -29.85 -18.92 -5.05
C GLY A 213 -28.74 -19.33 -4.07
N SER A 214 -27.55 -18.72 -4.15
CA SER A 214 -26.42 -19.01 -3.26
C SER A 214 -25.70 -17.71 -2.89
N ALA A 215 -26.20 -17.03 -1.85
CA ALA A 215 -25.53 -15.89 -1.26
C ALA A 215 -24.18 -16.30 -0.63
N ASP A 216 -23.24 -15.36 -0.58
CA ASP A 216 -21.96 -15.47 0.11
C ASP A 216 -21.09 -16.67 -0.30
N PHE A 217 -21.22 -17.16 -1.55
CA PHE A 217 -20.55 -18.39 -1.98
C PHE A 217 -19.03 -18.23 -2.08
N PHE A 218 -18.53 -17.00 -2.21
CA PHE A 218 -17.11 -16.70 -2.31
C PHE A 218 -16.75 -15.41 -1.56
N PRO A 219 -15.93 -15.48 -0.49
CA PRO A 219 -15.46 -14.28 0.21
C PRO A 219 -14.34 -13.59 -0.57
N LEU A 220 -14.35 -12.25 -0.58
CA LEU A 220 -13.28 -11.42 -1.13
C LEU A 220 -12.38 -10.94 0.02
N ALA A 221 -11.08 -11.22 -0.08
CA ALA A 221 -10.11 -10.91 0.96
C ALA A 221 -9.83 -9.39 1.01
N CYS A 222 -9.62 -8.87 2.21
CA CYS A 222 -9.12 -7.50 2.39
C CYS A 222 -7.71 -7.36 1.81
N GLY A 223 -7.40 -6.24 1.14
CA GLY A 223 -6.10 -6.02 0.50
C GLY A 223 -5.94 -6.72 -0.85
N GLY A 224 -7.02 -7.32 -1.36
CA GLY A 224 -7.03 -8.04 -2.63
C GLY A 224 -7.47 -7.17 -3.80
N LEU A 225 -6.88 -7.44 -4.97
CA LEU A 225 -7.35 -7.02 -6.28
C LEU A 225 -7.90 -8.24 -7.02
N TYR A 226 -9.17 -8.15 -7.40
CA TYR A 226 -9.89 -9.15 -8.19
C TYR A 226 -10.23 -8.57 -9.55
N PHE A 227 -10.15 -9.38 -10.60
CA PHE A 227 -10.49 -8.97 -11.97
C PHE A 227 -10.93 -10.15 -12.83
N GLY A 228 -11.61 -9.84 -13.93
CA GLY A 228 -12.02 -10.83 -14.92
C GLY A 228 -13.36 -11.49 -14.60
N GLY A 229 -13.92 -12.13 -15.62
CA GLY A 229 -15.13 -12.93 -15.47
C GLY A 229 -14.90 -14.25 -14.73
N ALA A 230 -15.88 -15.15 -14.77
CA ALA A 230 -15.81 -16.42 -14.03
C ALA A 230 -14.69 -17.37 -14.50
N ALA A 231 -14.13 -17.16 -15.70
CA ALA A 231 -13.08 -17.99 -16.28
C ALA A 231 -11.68 -17.35 -16.19
N VAL A 232 -11.47 -16.40 -15.27
CA VAL A 232 -10.13 -15.88 -15.00
C VAL A 232 -9.17 -17.00 -14.60
N ALA A 233 -8.00 -16.97 -15.20
CA ALA A 233 -6.96 -17.98 -15.07
C ALA A 233 -5.86 -17.52 -14.09
N VAL A 234 -5.63 -16.20 -13.99
CA VAL A 234 -4.70 -15.61 -13.02
C VAL A 234 -5.14 -15.96 -11.58
N PRO A 235 -4.23 -16.43 -10.70
CA PRO A 235 -4.54 -16.69 -9.30
C PRO A 235 -4.99 -15.41 -8.59
N LEU A 236 -6.21 -15.43 -8.05
CA LEU A 236 -6.81 -14.30 -7.34
C LEU A 236 -6.99 -14.57 -5.83
N PRO A 237 -6.91 -13.53 -4.99
CA PRO A 237 -6.65 -12.13 -5.34
C PRO A 237 -5.20 -11.87 -5.74
N ALA A 238 -4.99 -10.94 -6.67
CA ALA A 238 -3.70 -10.29 -6.80
C ALA A 238 -3.44 -9.46 -5.53
N LEU A 239 -2.21 -9.54 -5.03
CA LEU A 239 -1.80 -8.82 -3.82
C LEU A 239 -1.60 -7.34 -4.14
N ILE A 240 -2.26 -6.46 -3.39
CA ILE A 240 -1.93 -5.05 -3.39
C ILE A 240 -0.69 -4.85 -2.51
N PRO A 241 0.40 -4.25 -3.03
CA PRO A 241 1.59 -3.97 -2.23
C PRO A 241 1.25 -3.02 -1.07
N ASP A 242 1.90 -3.22 0.07
CA ASP A 242 1.78 -2.31 1.20
C ASP A 242 2.75 -1.12 1.08
N MET A 243 2.69 -0.19 2.04
CA MET A 243 3.53 1.02 2.08
C MET A 243 3.32 2.04 0.94
N SER A 244 2.49 1.72 -0.06
CA SER A 244 2.03 2.70 -1.04
C SER A 244 1.36 3.87 -0.31
N THR A 245 1.87 5.07 -0.57
CA THR A 245 1.44 6.31 0.08
C THR A 245 0.72 7.20 -0.92
N SER A 246 -0.38 7.83 -0.53
CA SER A 246 -1.12 8.78 -1.37
C SER A 246 -1.42 10.04 -0.57
N LEU A 247 -0.78 11.14 -0.97
CA LEU A 247 -0.97 12.46 -0.37
C LEU A 247 -2.02 13.23 -1.17
N LEU A 248 -3.03 13.72 -0.49
CA LEU A 248 -4.14 14.49 -1.06
C LEU A 248 -4.15 15.88 -0.43
N LYS A 249 -4.31 16.91 -1.25
CA LYS A 249 -4.54 18.27 -0.76
C LYS A 249 -5.95 18.35 -0.18
N VAL A 250 -6.11 19.05 0.94
CA VAL A 250 -7.37 19.18 1.64
C VAL A 250 -7.80 20.63 1.72
N SER A 251 -9.07 20.88 1.38
CA SER A 251 -9.79 22.09 1.76
C SER A 251 -10.94 21.70 2.69
N CYS A 252 -11.16 22.43 3.78
CA CYS A 252 -12.13 22.03 4.81
C CYS A 252 -13.29 23.03 4.97
N SER A 253 -14.52 22.50 5.04
CA SER A 253 -15.75 23.22 5.35
C SER A 253 -16.69 22.35 6.21
N GLY A 254 -17.16 22.86 7.34
CA GLY A 254 -17.71 22.08 8.44
C GLY A 254 -16.76 20.96 8.84
N THR A 255 -17.26 19.73 8.83
CA THR A 255 -16.49 18.49 9.02
C THR A 255 -16.06 17.87 7.69
N THR A 256 -16.52 18.41 6.57
CA THR A 256 -16.25 17.92 5.23
C THR A 256 -14.89 18.38 4.75
N LEU A 257 -14.10 17.41 4.30
CA LEU A 257 -12.82 17.57 3.64
C LEU A 257 -13.02 17.39 2.14
N THR A 258 -12.82 18.44 1.36
CA THR A 258 -12.68 18.35 -0.10
C THR A 258 -11.26 17.94 -0.43
N LEU A 259 -11.13 16.78 -1.08
CA LEU A 259 -9.86 16.18 -1.48
C LEU A 259 -9.49 16.65 -2.89
N GLY A 260 -8.23 17.01 -3.08
CA GLY A 260 -7.65 17.38 -4.36
C GLY A 260 -6.26 16.80 -4.55
N PRO A 261 -5.67 16.96 -5.74
CA PRO A 261 -4.40 16.33 -6.08
C PRO A 261 -3.24 17.01 -5.35
N THR A 262 -2.20 16.24 -5.07
CA THR A 262 -0.83 16.76 -4.85
C THR A 262 0.04 16.38 -6.04
N ASN A 263 1.08 17.17 -6.31
CA ASN A 263 2.01 16.92 -7.42
C ASN A 263 3.41 16.53 -6.90
N PRO A 264 4.31 16.03 -7.78
CA PRO A 264 5.65 15.60 -7.37
C PRO A 264 6.47 16.70 -6.69
N GLU A 265 6.28 17.97 -7.07
CA GLU A 265 7.00 19.10 -6.48
C GLU A 265 6.57 19.34 -5.03
N SER A 266 5.26 19.26 -4.75
CA SER A 266 4.71 19.47 -3.40
C SER A 266 5.03 18.34 -2.43
N THR A 267 5.22 17.13 -2.94
CA THR A 267 5.43 15.91 -2.14
C THR A 267 6.89 15.46 -2.11
N GLY A 268 7.71 15.99 -3.03
CA GLY A 268 9.10 15.60 -3.24
C GLY A 268 9.28 14.30 -4.03
N SER A 269 8.20 13.65 -4.50
CA SER A 269 8.29 12.38 -5.23
C SER A 269 7.08 12.14 -6.14
N ILE A 270 7.31 11.46 -7.26
CA ILE A 270 6.24 10.95 -8.12
C ILE A 270 5.50 9.75 -7.51
N ARG A 271 6.06 9.14 -6.44
CA ARG A 271 5.57 7.87 -5.85
C ARG A 271 4.49 8.03 -4.78
N ASN A 272 4.28 9.26 -4.29
CA ASN A 272 3.35 9.53 -3.18
C ASN A 272 2.34 10.65 -3.49
N CYS A 273 2.39 11.20 -4.70
CA CYS A 273 1.49 12.24 -5.18
C CYS A 273 0.23 11.66 -5.84
N THR A 274 -0.74 12.51 -6.14
CA THR A 274 -2.08 12.10 -6.64
C THR A 274 -2.59 12.94 -7.82
N SER A 275 -1.71 13.73 -8.44
CA SER A 275 -1.97 14.38 -9.73
C SER A 275 -1.75 13.39 -10.88
N THR A 276 -2.25 13.75 -12.06
CA THR A 276 -1.99 13.05 -13.32
C THR A 276 -0.47 12.83 -13.50
N GLY A 277 -0.09 11.60 -13.86
CA GLY A 277 1.29 11.16 -14.02
C GLY A 277 1.95 10.61 -12.74
N CYS A 278 1.35 10.75 -11.56
CA CYS A 278 1.86 10.13 -10.34
C CYS A 278 1.76 8.60 -10.38
N LEU A 279 2.69 7.91 -9.72
CA LEU A 279 2.66 6.45 -9.59
C LEU A 279 1.78 6.07 -8.40
N PHE A 280 0.99 4.99 -8.56
CA PHE A 280 0.15 4.46 -7.50
C PHE A 280 0.71 3.12 -6.99
N GLY A 281 1.50 3.20 -5.93
CA GLY A 281 2.15 2.04 -5.32
C GLY A 281 3.26 1.41 -6.17
N PRO A 282 3.98 0.42 -5.62
CA PRO A 282 5.00 -0.36 -6.32
C PRO A 282 4.43 -1.21 -7.48
N PRO A 283 5.27 -1.70 -8.40
CA PRO A 283 4.84 -2.63 -9.45
C PRO A 283 4.17 -3.90 -8.88
N ILE A 284 3.07 -4.35 -9.48
CA ILE A 284 2.32 -5.53 -9.02
C ILE A 284 2.63 -6.74 -9.91
N PRO A 285 3.17 -7.84 -9.36
CA PRO A 285 3.35 -9.08 -10.10
C PRO A 285 2.01 -9.80 -10.25
N LEU A 286 1.64 -10.14 -11.49
CA LEU A 286 0.45 -10.90 -11.87
C LEU A 286 0.88 -12.22 -12.55
N PRO A 287 1.28 -13.24 -11.79
CA PRO A 287 1.72 -14.51 -12.36
C PRO A 287 0.53 -15.31 -12.90
N ASP A 288 0.65 -15.92 -14.08
CA ASP A 288 -0.29 -16.92 -14.56
C ASP A 288 0.14 -18.31 -14.07
N GLY A 289 -0.46 -18.76 -12.97
CA GLY A 289 -0.13 -20.02 -12.30
C GLY A 289 -0.62 -21.28 -13.03
N ASN A 290 -1.33 -21.15 -14.15
CA ASN A 290 -1.82 -22.33 -14.87
C ASN A 290 -0.67 -23.15 -15.47
N HIS A 291 -0.95 -24.43 -15.65
CA HIS A 291 -0.02 -25.38 -16.23
C HIS A 291 0.53 -24.88 -17.59
N GLY A 292 1.85 -24.66 -17.66
CA GLY A 292 2.53 -24.18 -18.88
C GLY A 292 2.21 -22.73 -19.28
N ALA A 293 1.58 -21.94 -18.42
CA ALA A 293 1.07 -20.60 -18.75
C ALA A 293 1.98 -19.44 -18.32
N ALA A 294 3.17 -19.71 -17.76
CA ALA A 294 4.06 -18.68 -17.21
C ALA A 294 4.34 -17.52 -18.17
N ALA A 295 4.37 -17.76 -19.49
CA ALA A 295 4.59 -16.74 -20.52
C ALA A 295 3.47 -15.68 -20.60
N ALA A 296 2.29 -15.93 -20.04
CA ALA A 296 1.18 -14.96 -19.97
C ALA A 296 1.26 -14.05 -18.73
N SER A 297 2.24 -14.25 -17.84
CA SER A 297 2.41 -13.48 -16.61
C SER A 297 2.83 -12.04 -16.91
N THR A 298 2.29 -11.10 -16.14
CA THR A 298 2.52 -9.67 -16.36
C THR A 298 3.03 -8.95 -15.12
N CYS A 299 3.84 -7.92 -15.33
CA CYS A 299 4.13 -6.91 -14.32
C CYS A 299 3.27 -5.68 -14.58
N LEU A 300 2.61 -5.16 -13.56
CA LEU A 300 1.69 -4.04 -13.65
C LEU A 300 2.30 -2.79 -13.01
N ILE A 301 2.31 -1.66 -13.71
CA ILE A 301 2.62 -0.35 -13.14
C ILE A 301 1.38 0.52 -13.18
N ASN A 302 0.93 1.00 -12.01
CA ASN A 302 -0.22 1.88 -11.95
C ASN A 302 0.21 3.35 -11.98
N VAL A 303 -0.41 4.12 -12.89
CA VAL A 303 -0.17 5.55 -13.09
C VAL A 303 -1.50 6.30 -12.98
N VAL A 304 -1.55 7.39 -12.22
CA VAL A 304 -2.71 8.26 -12.10
C VAL A 304 -2.97 8.96 -13.43
N VAL A 305 -4.17 8.81 -14.00
CA VAL A 305 -4.52 9.40 -15.31
C VAL A 305 -5.39 10.64 -15.23
N LYS A 306 -5.93 10.91 -14.03
CA LYS A 306 -6.68 12.12 -13.73
C LYS A 306 -6.36 12.55 -12.33
N ASP A 307 -6.27 13.86 -12.14
CA ASP A 307 -6.12 14.47 -10.83
C ASP A 307 -7.17 13.95 -9.85
N ALA A 308 -6.69 13.49 -8.69
CA ALA A 308 -7.53 12.96 -7.64
C ALA A 308 -8.52 14.01 -7.15
N SER A 309 -9.76 13.58 -6.92
CA SER A 309 -10.80 14.44 -6.37
C SER A 309 -11.74 13.65 -5.48
N GLY A 310 -12.38 14.30 -4.51
CA GLY A 310 -13.31 13.58 -3.65
C GLY A 310 -13.73 14.33 -2.40
N THR A 311 -14.44 13.61 -1.53
CA THR A 311 -14.91 14.09 -0.24
C THR A 311 -14.65 13.07 0.86
N ALA A 312 -14.26 13.57 2.03
CA ALA A 312 -14.19 12.82 3.27
C ALA A 312 -14.79 13.63 4.42
N ASP A 313 -15.00 13.00 5.57
CA ASP A 313 -15.49 13.65 6.79
C ASP A 313 -14.53 13.35 7.95
N CYS A 314 -14.01 14.40 8.58
CA CYS A 314 -13.01 14.26 9.65
C CYS A 314 -13.60 13.82 11.00
N THR A 315 -14.92 13.86 11.20
CA THR A 315 -15.52 13.41 12.46
C THR A 315 -15.86 11.94 12.47
N THR A 316 -16.23 11.40 11.31
CA THR A 316 -16.56 9.99 11.11
C THR A 316 -15.42 9.19 10.47
N GLY A 317 -14.47 9.88 9.83
CA GLY A 317 -13.41 9.25 9.03
C GLY A 317 -13.94 8.59 7.76
N SER A 318 -15.16 8.94 7.34
CA SER A 318 -15.77 8.42 6.13
C SER A 318 -15.16 9.08 4.91
N THR A 319 -14.90 8.29 3.87
CA THR A 319 -14.63 8.76 2.50
C THR A 319 -15.83 8.36 1.66
N GLU A 320 -16.63 9.34 1.23
CA GLU A 320 -17.81 9.05 0.41
C GLU A 320 -17.39 8.61 -0.98
N LEU A 321 -16.50 9.40 -1.59
CA LEU A 321 -15.89 9.13 -2.88
C LEU A 321 -14.49 9.74 -2.92
N LEU A 322 -13.52 8.95 -3.35
CA LEU A 322 -12.23 9.38 -3.85
C LEU A 322 -12.10 8.85 -5.29
N ASP A 323 -12.28 9.75 -6.24
CA ASP A 323 -12.09 9.52 -7.68
C ASP A 323 -10.59 9.62 -7.99
N LEU A 324 -9.96 8.48 -8.28
CA LEU A 324 -8.53 8.34 -8.54
C LEU A 324 -8.31 7.34 -9.68
N PRO A 325 -8.77 7.62 -10.91
CA PRO A 325 -8.61 6.69 -12.01
C PRO A 325 -7.14 6.51 -12.36
N LEU A 326 -6.78 5.27 -12.68
CA LEU A 326 -5.42 4.84 -12.98
C LEU A 326 -5.37 4.26 -14.40
N ASN A 327 -4.19 4.29 -15.01
CA ASN A 327 -3.80 3.37 -16.06
C ASN A 327 -2.88 2.32 -15.45
N ALA A 328 -3.20 1.07 -15.74
CA ALA A 328 -2.40 -0.09 -15.41
C ALA A 328 -1.55 -0.45 -16.64
N ASP A 329 -0.30 -0.01 -16.65
CA ASP A 329 0.67 -0.33 -17.69
C ASP A 329 1.11 -1.79 -17.53
N LEU A 330 0.84 -2.59 -18.56
CA LEU A 330 1.07 -4.03 -18.56
C LEU A 330 2.37 -4.37 -19.29
N TYR A 331 3.24 -5.13 -18.63
CA TYR A 331 4.49 -5.66 -19.16
C TYR A 331 4.41 -7.18 -19.21
N LEU A 332 4.46 -7.77 -20.41
CA LEU A 332 4.39 -9.22 -20.61
C LEU A 332 5.78 -9.86 -20.48
N ASP A 333 6.25 -9.92 -19.24
CA ASP A 333 7.61 -10.38 -18.90
C ASP A 333 7.71 -11.90 -18.71
N GLY A 334 6.58 -12.58 -18.48
CA GLY A 334 6.56 -14.00 -18.16
C GLY A 334 7.23 -14.30 -16.82
N ASP A 335 8.13 -15.28 -16.79
CA ASP A 335 8.97 -15.55 -15.62
C ASP A 335 10.38 -15.01 -15.82
N LEU A 336 10.73 -13.96 -15.07
CA LEU A 336 12.07 -13.36 -15.09
C LEU A 336 13.11 -14.19 -14.34
N PHE A 337 12.70 -15.15 -13.49
CA PHE A 337 13.58 -15.82 -12.53
C PHE A 337 13.44 -17.35 -12.52
N LYS A 338 14.04 -18.00 -13.51
CA LYS A 338 14.04 -19.47 -13.58
C LYS A 338 14.79 -20.15 -12.42
N ASN A 339 15.88 -19.54 -11.95
CA ASN A 339 16.68 -20.03 -10.83
C ASN A 339 17.14 -18.86 -9.96
N ARG A 340 17.15 -19.06 -8.64
CA ARG A 340 17.57 -18.05 -7.65
C ARG A 340 18.55 -18.62 -6.63
N CYS A 341 19.41 -17.79 -6.07
CA CYS A 341 20.32 -18.18 -5.00
C CYS A 341 19.58 -18.36 -3.67
N ASP A 342 19.77 -19.50 -3.02
CA ASP A 342 19.35 -19.75 -1.64
C ASP A 342 20.56 -19.67 -0.69
N GLY A 343 20.46 -18.82 0.33
CA GLY A 343 21.57 -18.46 1.22
C GLY A 343 22.63 -17.55 0.58
N GLY A 344 23.80 -17.47 1.21
CA GLY A 344 24.88 -16.57 0.78
C GLY A 344 24.68 -15.11 1.18
N SER A 345 25.48 -14.21 0.63
CA SER A 345 25.31 -12.75 0.82
C SER A 345 24.35 -12.11 -0.20
N THR A 346 23.96 -12.86 -1.25
CA THR A 346 23.00 -12.44 -2.28
C THR A 346 21.78 -13.39 -2.43
N PRO A 347 21.03 -13.73 -1.36
CA PRO A 347 19.81 -14.53 -1.48
C PRO A 347 18.81 -13.94 -2.49
N GLY A 348 18.18 -14.79 -3.29
CA GLY A 348 17.22 -14.41 -4.33
C GLY A 348 17.83 -13.93 -5.65
N ALA A 349 19.16 -13.73 -5.73
CA ALA A 349 19.80 -13.29 -6.96
C ALA A 349 19.64 -14.35 -8.06
N SER A 350 19.49 -13.90 -9.32
CA SER A 350 19.40 -14.84 -10.44
C SER A 350 20.72 -15.61 -10.59
N CYS A 351 20.60 -16.89 -10.93
CA CYS A 351 21.74 -17.76 -11.12
C CYS A 351 21.53 -18.67 -12.34
N ALA A 352 22.62 -19.13 -12.94
CA ALA A 352 22.57 -19.77 -14.24
C ALA A 352 22.09 -21.23 -14.19
N THR A 353 22.44 -21.99 -13.16
CA THR A 353 22.24 -23.45 -13.13
C THR A 353 21.91 -23.94 -11.74
N ALA A 354 20.74 -24.55 -11.57
CA ALA A 354 20.33 -25.16 -10.31
C ALA A 354 21.36 -26.19 -9.82
N GLY A 355 21.65 -26.18 -8.51
CA GLY A 355 22.67 -26.98 -7.86
C GLY A 355 24.09 -26.39 -7.88
N ALA A 356 24.34 -25.35 -8.68
CA ALA A 356 25.62 -24.65 -8.68
C ALA A 356 25.78 -23.75 -7.43
N ALA A 357 27.03 -23.48 -7.03
CA ALA A 357 27.30 -22.46 -6.04
C ALA A 357 27.01 -21.06 -6.60
N CYS A 358 26.40 -20.20 -5.78
CA CYS A 358 26.25 -18.80 -6.12
C CYS A 358 27.55 -18.02 -5.90
N GLU A 359 27.75 -16.94 -6.66
CA GLU A 359 29.01 -16.18 -6.70
C GLU A 359 29.46 -15.71 -5.31
N ASP A 360 28.52 -15.34 -4.44
CA ASP A 360 28.79 -14.88 -3.07
C ASP A 360 28.37 -15.88 -1.97
N GLY A 361 28.43 -17.18 -2.30
CA GLY A 361 27.99 -18.28 -1.44
C GLY A 361 26.49 -18.55 -1.55
N GLY A 362 26.05 -19.68 -0.97
CA GLY A 362 24.70 -20.21 -1.18
C GLY A 362 24.62 -21.19 -2.35
N THR A 363 23.43 -21.72 -2.60
CA THR A 363 23.16 -22.72 -3.65
C THR A 363 22.10 -22.18 -4.60
N CYS A 364 22.35 -22.27 -5.90
CA CYS A 364 21.37 -21.94 -6.92
C CYS A 364 20.23 -22.97 -6.88
N VAL A 365 19.01 -22.53 -6.64
CA VAL A 365 17.81 -23.40 -6.59
C VAL A 365 16.93 -23.15 -7.80
N ASN A 366 16.33 -24.23 -8.31
CA ASN A 366 15.31 -24.14 -9.34
C ASN A 366 14.05 -23.52 -8.75
N ASP A 367 13.58 -22.50 -9.46
CA ASP A 367 12.41 -21.71 -9.08
C ASP A 367 11.37 -21.69 -10.20
N THR A 368 11.52 -22.61 -11.16
CA THR A 368 10.61 -22.76 -12.30
C THR A 368 9.37 -23.58 -11.91
N GLY A 369 9.55 -24.69 -11.18
CA GLY A 369 8.41 -25.52 -10.82
C GLY A 369 8.71 -26.70 -9.90
N ARG A 370 7.64 -27.34 -9.44
CA ARG A 370 7.65 -28.54 -8.60
C ARG A 370 6.75 -29.61 -9.21
N CYS A 371 7.19 -30.85 -9.13
CA CYS A 371 6.43 -31.99 -9.63
C CYS A 371 5.16 -32.19 -8.79
N ARG A 372 4.04 -32.31 -9.50
CA ARG A 372 2.75 -32.75 -8.99
C ARG A 372 2.47 -34.17 -9.48
N GLY A 373 2.21 -35.08 -8.55
CA GLY A 373 2.06 -36.50 -8.87
C GLY A 373 3.35 -37.15 -9.38
N GLY A 374 3.21 -38.28 -10.07
CA GLY A 374 4.36 -39.08 -10.52
C GLY A 374 5.12 -39.77 -9.37
N PRO A 375 6.27 -40.40 -9.66
CA PRO A 375 7.09 -41.10 -8.66
C PRO A 375 7.88 -40.14 -7.75
N THR A 376 8.01 -38.87 -8.10
CA THR A 376 8.83 -37.87 -7.39
C THR A 376 8.06 -36.56 -7.15
N PRO A 377 6.95 -36.57 -6.40
CA PRO A 377 6.26 -35.34 -6.02
C PRO A 377 7.21 -34.41 -5.25
N ALA A 378 7.02 -33.10 -5.42
CA ALA A 378 7.87 -32.03 -4.87
C ALA A 378 9.30 -31.93 -5.44
N ALA A 379 9.71 -32.82 -6.35
CA ALA A 379 10.98 -32.64 -7.05
C ALA A 379 10.95 -31.38 -7.91
N ALA A 380 12.07 -30.66 -7.97
CA ALA A 380 12.21 -29.55 -8.89
C ALA A 380 12.10 -30.03 -10.35
N CYS A 381 11.48 -29.22 -11.21
CA CYS A 381 11.24 -29.55 -12.60
C CYS A 381 11.23 -28.30 -13.48
N GLU A 382 11.46 -28.50 -14.77
CA GLU A 382 11.35 -27.45 -15.80
C GLU A 382 10.30 -27.81 -16.86
N ALA A 383 9.91 -29.09 -16.95
CA ALA A 383 8.88 -29.61 -17.82
C ALA A 383 8.30 -30.92 -17.25
N ASP A 384 7.11 -31.32 -17.71
CA ASP A 384 6.41 -32.53 -17.26
C ASP A 384 7.24 -33.81 -17.35
N VAL A 385 8.11 -33.88 -18.35
CA VAL A 385 8.99 -35.04 -18.55
C VAL A 385 9.91 -35.29 -17.35
N ASN A 386 10.23 -34.26 -16.56
CA ASN A 386 11.01 -34.40 -15.32
C ASN A 386 10.25 -35.15 -14.21
N CYS A 387 8.92 -35.20 -14.28
CA CYS A 387 8.06 -35.71 -13.22
C CYS A 387 7.60 -37.16 -13.44
N GLY A 388 8.11 -37.85 -14.48
CA GLY A 388 7.90 -39.29 -14.65
C GLY A 388 6.43 -39.72 -14.71
N GLY A 389 5.57 -38.94 -15.38
CA GLY A 389 4.13 -39.16 -15.45
C GLY A 389 3.29 -38.25 -14.55
N GLY A 390 3.93 -37.41 -13.74
CA GLY A 390 3.32 -36.21 -13.14
C GLY A 390 3.42 -34.98 -14.04
N THR A 391 2.95 -33.84 -13.54
CA THR A 391 3.06 -32.53 -14.20
C THR A 391 4.04 -31.63 -13.47
N CYS A 392 4.72 -30.76 -14.21
CA CYS A 392 5.57 -29.72 -13.64
C CYS A 392 4.77 -28.44 -13.46
N GLU A 393 4.43 -28.14 -12.20
CA GLU A 393 3.62 -26.97 -11.89
C GLU A 393 4.50 -25.82 -11.39
N THR A 394 4.13 -24.60 -11.75
CA THR A 394 4.87 -23.37 -11.44
C THR A 394 4.56 -22.82 -10.05
N GLY A 395 3.72 -23.51 -9.27
CA GLY A 395 3.48 -23.24 -7.86
C GLY A 395 3.92 -24.40 -6.99
N ARG A 396 4.13 -24.10 -5.70
CA ARG A 396 4.41 -25.12 -4.67
C ARG A 396 3.52 -24.97 -3.46
N CYS A 397 3.17 -26.09 -2.86
CA CYS A 397 2.40 -26.09 -1.63
C CYS A 397 3.25 -25.63 -0.45
N VAL A 398 2.72 -24.68 0.32
CA VAL A 398 3.31 -24.19 1.56
C VAL A 398 2.37 -24.53 2.71
N GLY A 399 2.93 -25.12 3.77
CA GLY A 399 2.14 -25.66 4.89
C GLY A 399 1.42 -26.96 4.53
N GLY A 400 0.49 -27.37 5.40
CA GLY A 400 -0.30 -28.58 5.21
C GLY A 400 0.49 -29.89 5.34
N SER A 401 -0.06 -30.97 4.78
CA SER A 401 0.51 -32.32 4.80
C SER A 401 1.38 -32.65 3.58
N SER A 402 1.45 -31.75 2.60
CA SER A 402 2.14 -31.96 1.32
C SER A 402 3.01 -30.75 0.94
N PRO A 403 3.97 -30.33 1.79
CA PRO A 403 4.84 -29.20 1.48
C PRO A 403 5.67 -29.46 0.22
N ASP A 404 5.96 -28.39 -0.52
CA ASP A 404 6.74 -28.33 -1.76
C ASP A 404 6.19 -29.12 -2.96
N VAL A 405 5.07 -29.84 -2.82
CA VAL A 405 4.40 -30.51 -3.95
C VAL A 405 3.90 -29.45 -4.94
N GLY A 406 4.03 -29.74 -6.25
CA GLY A 406 3.55 -28.86 -7.31
C GLY A 406 2.05 -28.56 -7.21
N CYS A 407 1.67 -27.31 -7.44
CA CYS A 407 0.28 -26.85 -7.40
C CYS A 407 0.03 -25.73 -8.41
N ILE A 408 -1.24 -25.57 -8.79
CA ILE A 408 -1.77 -24.46 -9.58
C ILE A 408 -2.65 -23.58 -8.68
N THR A 409 -3.42 -24.21 -7.79
CA THR A 409 -4.34 -23.55 -6.86
C THR A 409 -4.16 -24.08 -5.45
N GLY A 410 -4.65 -23.34 -4.45
CA GLY A 410 -4.67 -23.81 -3.07
C GLY A 410 -5.42 -25.13 -2.86
N ALA A 411 -6.35 -25.50 -3.76
CA ALA A 411 -7.06 -26.77 -3.70
C ALA A 411 -6.17 -27.99 -3.97
N ASP A 412 -5.01 -27.78 -4.61
CA ASP A 412 -4.01 -28.82 -4.83
C ASP A 412 -3.21 -29.14 -3.56
N CYS A 413 -3.28 -28.26 -2.56
CA CYS A 413 -2.51 -28.36 -1.33
C CYS A 413 -3.36 -28.93 -0.19
N ALA A 414 -2.99 -30.12 0.27
CA ALA A 414 -3.71 -30.81 1.33
C ALA A 414 -3.35 -30.31 2.73
N GLY A 415 -4.36 -30.17 3.59
CA GLY A 415 -4.22 -29.84 5.02
C GLY A 415 -4.65 -28.41 5.38
N ASP A 416 -4.99 -28.21 6.65
CA ASP A 416 -5.44 -26.91 7.15
C ASP A 416 -4.32 -25.86 7.02
N GLY A 417 -4.67 -24.71 6.45
CA GLY A 417 -3.73 -23.60 6.21
C GLY A 417 -2.74 -23.84 5.07
N ALA A 418 -2.88 -24.93 4.31
CA ALA A 418 -2.08 -25.16 3.11
C ALA A 418 -2.48 -24.16 2.02
N ARG A 419 -1.50 -23.64 1.29
CA ARG A 419 -1.71 -22.73 0.17
C ARG A 419 -0.73 -23.01 -0.96
N CYS A 420 -1.08 -22.59 -2.16
CA CYS A 420 -0.20 -22.66 -3.32
C CYS A 420 0.52 -21.31 -3.49
N ASP A 421 1.84 -21.31 -3.33
CA ASP A 421 2.68 -20.13 -3.61
C ASP A 421 3.26 -20.27 -5.02
N THR A 422 2.88 -19.37 -5.92
CA THR A 422 3.40 -19.33 -7.29
C THR A 422 4.86 -18.89 -7.30
N MET A 423 5.70 -19.57 -8.07
CA MET A 423 7.14 -19.35 -8.17
C MET A 423 7.50 -18.40 -9.33
N ILE A 424 6.55 -18.16 -10.25
CA ILE A 424 6.71 -17.21 -11.36
C ILE A 424 6.88 -15.80 -10.83
N GLN A 425 7.94 -15.12 -11.28
CA GLN A 425 8.20 -13.74 -10.92
C GLN A 425 8.24 -12.83 -12.15
N PRO A 426 7.11 -12.15 -12.46
CA PRO A 426 7.02 -11.28 -13.63
C PRO A 426 7.56 -9.87 -13.40
N CYS A 427 7.65 -9.40 -12.16
CA CYS A 427 8.23 -8.09 -11.85
C CYS A 427 9.67 -8.22 -11.37
N PRO A 428 10.57 -7.28 -11.71
CA PRO A 428 11.85 -7.16 -11.01
C PRO A 428 11.66 -6.90 -9.50
N ILE A 429 12.58 -7.42 -8.70
CA ILE A 429 12.55 -7.34 -7.23
C ILE A 429 13.61 -6.35 -6.76
N CYS A 430 13.29 -5.54 -5.76
CA CYS A 430 14.31 -4.85 -4.98
C CYS A 430 14.65 -5.69 -3.75
N ASN A 431 15.83 -6.31 -3.71
CA ASN A 431 16.15 -7.22 -2.62
C ASN A 431 16.20 -6.47 -1.28
N ALA A 432 15.41 -6.92 -0.31
CA ALA A 432 15.28 -6.25 0.98
C ALA A 432 16.60 -6.25 1.79
N THR A 433 17.47 -7.23 1.58
CA THR A 433 18.75 -7.38 2.30
C THR A 433 19.87 -6.62 1.61
N THR A 434 20.07 -6.83 0.30
CA THR A 434 21.21 -6.25 -0.43
C THR A 434 20.93 -4.85 -0.96
N ARG A 435 19.66 -4.43 -1.01
CA ARG A 435 19.22 -3.15 -1.59
C ARG A 435 19.59 -2.99 -3.06
N LYS A 436 19.68 -4.12 -3.77
CA LYS A 436 19.96 -4.17 -5.21
C LYS A 436 18.77 -4.72 -5.99
N CYS A 437 18.56 -4.19 -7.19
CA CYS A 437 17.60 -4.75 -8.12
C CYS A 437 18.01 -6.15 -8.56
N GLN A 438 17.04 -7.04 -8.60
CA GLN A 438 17.11 -8.37 -9.18
C GLN A 438 16.17 -8.33 -10.39
N GLY A 439 16.67 -8.72 -11.57
CA GLY A 439 15.92 -8.65 -12.83
C GLY A 439 15.78 -7.24 -13.40
N GLY A 440 15.20 -7.17 -14.60
CA GLY A 440 14.98 -5.93 -15.33
C GLY A 440 16.27 -5.21 -15.81
N PRO A 441 16.14 -4.05 -16.47
CA PRO A 441 17.27 -3.28 -16.99
C PRO A 441 18.23 -2.77 -15.91
N ASN A 442 17.75 -2.61 -14.67
CA ASN A 442 18.55 -2.10 -13.55
C ASN A 442 19.15 -3.21 -12.68
N ASN A 443 19.18 -4.47 -13.13
CA ASN A 443 19.74 -5.59 -12.37
C ASN A 443 21.13 -5.28 -11.79
N GLY A 444 21.30 -5.44 -10.48
CA GLY A 444 22.52 -5.16 -9.73
C GLY A 444 22.71 -3.69 -9.29
N LEU A 445 21.85 -2.77 -9.73
CA LEU A 445 21.87 -1.36 -9.30
C LEU A 445 21.16 -1.16 -7.97
N ASP A 446 21.46 -0.05 -7.28
CA ASP A 446 20.84 0.30 -6.00
C ASP A 446 19.34 0.56 -6.15
N CYS A 447 18.58 0.12 -5.15
CA CYS A 447 17.14 0.30 -5.11
C CYS A 447 16.62 0.52 -3.69
N THR A 448 15.43 1.10 -3.62
CA THR A 448 14.62 1.16 -2.42
C THR A 448 13.36 0.31 -2.58
N PRO A 449 13.14 -0.71 -1.73
CA PRO A 449 11.89 -1.46 -1.66
C PRO A 449 10.70 -0.51 -1.62
N GLY A 450 9.76 -0.74 -2.52
CA GLY A 450 8.52 0.02 -2.54
C GLY A 450 7.52 -0.45 -1.49
N ASP A 451 7.69 -1.67 -0.99
CA ASP A 451 6.81 -2.40 -0.08
C ASP A 451 7.60 -3.31 0.88
N SER A 452 6.88 -4.02 1.74
CA SER A 452 7.45 -5.00 2.66
C SER A 452 7.70 -6.35 1.98
N THR A 453 8.43 -7.24 2.67
CA THR A 453 8.60 -8.64 2.23
C THR A 453 7.31 -9.44 2.50
N ILE A 454 6.31 -9.25 1.64
CA ILE A 454 4.99 -9.90 1.78
C ILE A 454 5.08 -11.40 1.48
N ASN A 455 5.74 -11.76 0.39
CA ASN A 455 6.00 -13.14 -0.06
C ASN A 455 7.24 -13.18 -0.98
N GLY A 456 7.47 -14.30 -1.67
CA GLY A 456 8.61 -14.47 -2.59
C GLY A 456 8.62 -13.58 -3.84
N SER A 457 7.53 -12.82 -4.08
CA SER A 457 7.38 -11.90 -5.20
C SER A 457 7.61 -10.42 -4.86
N PHE A 458 7.81 -10.13 -3.57
CA PHE A 458 7.99 -8.79 -3.02
C PHE A 458 9.29 -8.74 -2.20
N PRO A 459 9.96 -7.58 -2.10
CA PRO A 459 9.45 -6.28 -2.49
C PRO A 459 9.77 -5.91 -3.95
N THR A 460 8.82 -5.26 -4.61
CA THR A 460 9.04 -4.65 -5.93
C THR A 460 9.42 -3.18 -5.76
N SER A 461 9.93 -2.55 -6.82
CA SER A 461 10.24 -1.13 -6.77
C SER A 461 10.26 -0.51 -8.14
N HIS A 462 9.88 0.77 -8.22
CA HIS A 462 10.08 1.61 -9.40
C HIS A 462 11.57 1.92 -9.67
N ASP A 463 12.47 1.65 -8.72
CA ASP A 463 13.93 1.66 -8.99
C ASP A 463 14.36 0.46 -9.85
N CYS A 464 13.54 -0.59 -9.91
CA CYS A 464 13.75 -1.81 -10.67
C CYS A 464 12.66 -1.93 -11.74
N PRO A 465 12.68 -1.09 -12.79
CA PRO A 465 11.61 -1.10 -13.79
C PRO A 465 11.61 -2.42 -14.58
N PRO A 466 10.44 -2.91 -15.01
CA PRO A 466 10.37 -3.96 -16.00
C PRO A 466 11.01 -3.51 -17.33
N PRO A 467 11.44 -4.44 -18.21
CA PRO A 467 11.96 -4.10 -19.52
C PRO A 467 10.94 -3.34 -20.37
N PHE A 468 11.26 -2.13 -20.83
CA PHE A 468 10.32 -1.31 -21.60
C PHE A 468 9.79 -1.99 -22.88
N ILE A 469 10.58 -2.88 -23.49
CA ILE A 469 10.22 -3.57 -24.74
C ILE A 469 9.08 -4.59 -24.56
N THR A 470 8.72 -4.95 -23.33
CA THR A 470 7.64 -5.91 -23.03
C THR A 470 6.33 -5.21 -22.68
N MET A 471 6.27 -3.87 -22.71
CA MET A 471 5.03 -3.13 -22.52
C MET A 471 4.07 -3.41 -23.66
N ILE A 472 2.90 -3.95 -23.35
CA ILE A 472 1.88 -4.36 -24.34
C ILE A 472 0.66 -3.43 -24.38
N GLY A 473 0.53 -2.52 -23.41
CA GLY A 473 -0.56 -1.55 -23.37
C GLY A 473 -0.89 -1.09 -21.96
N SER A 474 -1.89 -0.22 -21.86
CA SER A 474 -2.38 0.33 -20.60
C SER A 474 -3.87 0.03 -20.45
N LEU A 475 -4.27 -0.46 -19.28
CA LEU A 475 -5.68 -0.69 -18.94
C LEU A 475 -6.22 0.42 -18.03
N PRO A 476 -7.32 1.10 -18.40
CA PRO A 476 -7.93 2.04 -17.48
C PRO A 476 -8.60 1.30 -16.31
N ILE A 477 -8.28 1.74 -15.10
CA ILE A 477 -8.86 1.30 -13.85
C ILE A 477 -9.57 2.50 -13.22
N ALA A 478 -10.90 2.48 -13.24
CA ALA A 478 -11.72 3.58 -12.73
C ALA A 478 -11.96 3.44 -11.22
N PHE A 479 -10.92 3.69 -10.41
CA PHE A 479 -11.07 3.71 -8.95
C PHE A 479 -11.97 4.85 -8.50
N ALA A 480 -13.18 4.48 -8.13
CA ALA A 480 -14.12 5.27 -7.34
C ALA A 480 -14.11 4.68 -5.92
N LEU A 481 -13.15 5.12 -5.11
CA LEU A 481 -12.87 4.55 -3.79
C LEU A 481 -13.83 5.12 -2.74
N THR A 482 -14.38 4.27 -1.88
CA THR A 482 -15.25 4.67 -0.76
C THR A 482 -14.89 3.89 0.50
N SER A 483 -15.05 4.49 1.67
CA SER A 483 -14.96 3.74 2.94
C SER A 483 -16.29 3.10 3.33
N GLY A 484 -17.34 3.28 2.53
CA GLY A 484 -18.64 2.62 2.66
C GLY A 484 -18.68 1.29 1.90
N GLY A 485 -19.86 0.90 1.41
CA GLY A 485 -20.01 -0.28 0.54
C GLY A 485 -19.97 0.09 -0.94
N ALA A 486 -19.34 -0.75 -1.75
CA ALA A 486 -19.43 -0.72 -3.21
C ALA A 486 -20.11 -2.00 -3.69
N THR A 487 -21.04 -1.90 -4.63
CA THR A 487 -21.78 -3.07 -5.15
C THR A 487 -21.99 -2.94 -6.65
N SER A 488 -21.83 -4.06 -7.35
CA SER A 488 -22.18 -4.19 -8.76
C SER A 488 -23.06 -5.42 -8.95
N MET A 489 -24.07 -5.31 -9.81
CA MET A 489 -25.01 -6.38 -10.12
C MET A 489 -24.96 -6.68 -11.60
N ALA A 490 -24.88 -7.96 -11.93
CA ALA A 490 -24.86 -8.41 -13.31
C ALA A 490 -26.26 -8.41 -13.93
N VAL A 491 -26.32 -8.14 -15.24
CA VAL A 491 -27.54 -8.21 -16.05
C VAL A 491 -27.53 -9.43 -16.96
N ASP A 492 -28.72 -9.93 -17.28
CA ASP A 492 -28.89 -10.99 -18.28
C ASP A 492 -29.22 -10.38 -19.63
N LEU A 493 -28.34 -10.61 -20.60
CA LEU A 493 -28.45 -10.14 -21.97
C LEU A 493 -28.82 -11.30 -22.90
N PRO A 494 -29.44 -11.04 -24.06
CA PRO A 494 -29.88 -12.10 -24.97
C PRO A 494 -28.77 -13.07 -25.40
N ALA A 495 -27.53 -12.57 -25.47
CA ALA A 495 -26.38 -13.36 -25.92
C ALA A 495 -25.53 -13.91 -24.76
N GLN A 496 -25.72 -13.45 -23.53
CA GLN A 496 -24.92 -13.84 -22.36
C GLN A 496 -25.62 -13.44 -21.06
N THR A 497 -25.69 -14.35 -20.10
CA THR A 497 -26.18 -14.06 -18.75
C THR A 497 -25.03 -13.61 -17.84
N HIS A 498 -25.37 -12.97 -16.72
CA HIS A 498 -24.41 -12.53 -15.69
C HIS A 498 -23.32 -11.58 -16.23
N VAL A 499 -23.72 -10.59 -17.02
CA VAL A 499 -22.83 -9.55 -17.56
C VAL A 499 -22.73 -8.38 -16.57
N PHE A 500 -21.55 -8.17 -15.99
CA PHE A 500 -21.20 -6.99 -15.20
C PHE A 500 -20.66 -5.85 -16.08
N CYS A 501 -19.78 -6.18 -17.03
CA CYS A 501 -18.99 -5.22 -17.77
C CYS A 501 -19.11 -5.44 -19.28
N GLY A 502 -20.28 -5.06 -19.81
CA GLY A 502 -20.57 -5.21 -21.23
C GLY A 502 -19.68 -4.32 -22.10
N ARG A 503 -19.18 -4.90 -23.19
CA ARG A 503 -18.51 -4.24 -24.31
C ARG A 503 -19.11 -4.68 -25.64
N CYS A 504 -19.20 -3.75 -26.59
CA CYS A 504 -19.72 -4.06 -27.93
C CYS A 504 -18.82 -5.07 -28.64
N ARG A 505 -19.43 -6.15 -29.12
CA ARG A 505 -18.76 -7.32 -29.67
C ARG A 505 -19.36 -7.72 -31.01
N LYS A 506 -18.49 -8.11 -31.94
CA LYS A 506 -18.87 -8.82 -33.16
C LYS A 506 -18.86 -10.32 -32.86
N PRO A 507 -19.97 -11.04 -33.06
CA PRO A 507 -20.01 -12.50 -32.90
C PRO A 507 -18.84 -13.16 -33.66
N LEU A 508 -18.10 -14.04 -32.98
CA LEU A 508 -16.97 -14.80 -33.53
C LEU A 508 -15.71 -13.99 -33.94
N ALA A 509 -15.72 -12.65 -33.88
CA ALA A 509 -14.57 -11.82 -34.28
C ALA A 509 -13.91 -11.05 -33.13
N GLY A 510 -14.62 -10.83 -32.01
CA GLY A 510 -14.06 -10.19 -30.80
C GLY A 510 -14.72 -8.87 -30.43
N PHE A 511 -14.14 -8.19 -29.45
CA PHE A 511 -14.63 -6.90 -28.94
C PHE A 511 -14.18 -5.74 -29.83
N LYS A 512 -14.98 -4.69 -29.87
CA LYS A 512 -14.65 -3.48 -30.62
C LYS A 512 -13.54 -2.72 -29.91
N THR A 513 -12.54 -2.28 -30.67
CA THR A 513 -11.53 -1.31 -30.23
C THR A 513 -12.13 0.08 -30.14
N ALA A 514 -11.90 0.80 -29.04
CA ALA A 514 -12.24 2.21 -28.92
C ALA A 514 -11.48 3.06 -29.96
N PRO A 515 -12.03 4.19 -30.44
CA PRO A 515 -13.31 4.76 -30.01
C PRO A 515 -14.52 4.13 -30.72
N CYS A 516 -15.62 3.98 -29.99
CA CYS A 516 -16.94 3.68 -30.56
C CYS A 516 -17.67 4.96 -31.02
N SER A 517 -18.71 4.78 -31.83
CA SER A 517 -19.46 5.88 -32.44
C SER A 517 -20.32 6.66 -31.44
N GLY A 518 -20.73 7.86 -31.83
CA GLY A 518 -21.71 8.65 -31.07
C GLY A 518 -21.21 9.08 -29.68
N SER A 519 -22.06 8.89 -28.67
CA SER A 519 -21.78 9.25 -27.27
C SER A 519 -21.18 8.11 -26.43
N ASN A 520 -20.81 6.99 -27.05
CA ASN A 520 -20.22 5.82 -26.39
C ASN A 520 -18.75 5.67 -26.76
N PRO A 521 -17.84 6.59 -26.40
CA PRO A 521 -16.46 6.55 -26.87
C PRO A 521 -15.72 5.29 -26.41
N ASP A 522 -16.10 4.69 -25.27
CA ASP A 522 -15.39 3.56 -24.68
C ASP A 522 -15.89 2.20 -25.20
N CYS A 523 -16.93 2.14 -26.02
CA CYS A 523 -17.60 0.89 -26.40
C CYS A 523 -18.24 0.13 -25.22
N SER A 524 -18.53 0.83 -24.11
CA SER A 524 -19.24 0.28 -22.96
C SER A 524 -20.70 -0.01 -23.33
N CYS A 525 -21.29 -1.07 -22.81
CA CYS A 525 -22.71 -1.33 -23.05
C CYS A 525 -23.37 -2.02 -21.86
N THR A 526 -24.66 -1.76 -21.72
CA THR A 526 -25.57 -2.44 -20.80
C THR A 526 -26.70 -3.16 -21.54
N SER A 527 -26.81 -2.94 -22.85
CA SER A 527 -27.74 -3.61 -23.75
C SER A 527 -27.18 -3.63 -25.19
N ASN A 528 -27.79 -4.43 -26.07
CA ASN A 528 -27.42 -4.43 -27.50
C ASN A 528 -27.75 -3.09 -28.19
N ALA A 529 -28.65 -2.27 -27.63
CA ALA A 529 -29.01 -0.97 -28.20
C ALA A 529 -27.83 0.02 -28.14
N ASP A 530 -26.99 -0.09 -27.11
CA ASP A 530 -25.79 0.74 -26.94
C ASP A 530 -24.73 0.46 -28.01
N CYS A 531 -24.91 -0.62 -28.79
CA CYS A 531 -24.02 -1.10 -29.82
C CYS A 531 -24.63 -1.00 -31.24
N ALA A 532 -25.82 -0.40 -31.38
CA ALA A 532 -26.55 -0.38 -32.65
C ALA A 532 -25.80 0.36 -33.77
N ASP A 533 -25.08 1.42 -33.43
CA ASP A 533 -24.34 2.27 -34.37
C ASP A 533 -22.88 1.81 -34.58
N GLU A 534 -22.53 0.63 -34.05
CA GLU A 534 -21.16 0.13 -34.03
C GLU A 534 -20.81 -0.80 -35.19
N GLY A 535 -21.63 -0.80 -36.25
CA GLY A 535 -21.45 -1.61 -37.45
C GLY A 535 -21.77 -3.07 -37.17
N GLU A 536 -20.79 -3.96 -37.31
CA GLU A 536 -20.96 -5.41 -37.06
C GLU A 536 -20.83 -5.79 -35.56
N PHE A 537 -20.47 -4.83 -34.70
CA PHE A 537 -20.26 -5.06 -33.26
C PHE A 537 -21.54 -4.85 -32.46
N THR A 538 -22.64 -5.51 -32.85
CA THR A 538 -24.00 -5.20 -32.37
C THR A 538 -24.40 -5.89 -31.06
N VAL A 539 -23.52 -6.71 -30.48
CA VAL A 539 -23.86 -7.53 -29.32
C VAL A 539 -23.11 -7.04 -28.08
N CYS A 540 -23.84 -6.83 -27.00
CA CYS A 540 -23.26 -6.47 -25.72
C CYS A 540 -22.90 -7.73 -24.91
N GLN A 541 -21.61 -7.90 -24.60
CA GLN A 541 -21.10 -9.05 -23.83
C GLN A 541 -19.86 -8.67 -23.03
N GLN A 542 -19.49 -9.51 -22.07
CA GLN A 542 -18.14 -9.55 -21.50
C GLN A 542 -17.43 -10.85 -21.91
N ALA A 543 -16.15 -11.04 -21.54
CA ALA A 543 -15.39 -12.23 -21.95
C ALA A 543 -16.09 -13.54 -21.54
N THR A 544 -16.41 -13.67 -20.25
CA THR A 544 -17.22 -14.77 -19.71
C THR A 544 -18.11 -14.23 -18.61
N GLY A 545 -19.41 -14.57 -18.62
CA GLY A 545 -20.35 -14.12 -17.59
C GLY A 545 -19.93 -14.57 -16.19
N GLY A 546 -20.32 -13.80 -15.17
CA GLY A 546 -19.86 -13.96 -13.79
C GLY A 546 -18.62 -13.12 -13.47
N ALA A 547 -17.97 -13.42 -12.33
CA ALA A 547 -16.83 -12.65 -11.82
C ALA A 547 -15.85 -13.55 -11.05
N PHE A 548 -14.55 -13.35 -11.27
CA PHE A 548 -13.39 -13.77 -10.46
C PHE A 548 -13.16 -15.25 -10.17
N THR A 549 -14.15 -16.11 -10.35
CA THR A 549 -14.04 -17.53 -10.00
C THR A 549 -15.07 -18.36 -10.76
N MET A 550 -14.70 -19.61 -11.04
CA MET A 550 -15.57 -20.61 -11.66
C MET A 550 -16.36 -21.44 -10.64
N ARG A 551 -16.21 -21.18 -9.33
CA ARG A 551 -16.92 -21.94 -8.26
C ARG A 551 -18.44 -21.88 -8.39
N ALA A 552 -18.95 -20.72 -8.77
CA ALA A 552 -20.32 -20.48 -9.21
C ALA A 552 -20.33 -19.22 -10.10
N ILE A 553 -21.39 -19.01 -10.87
CA ILE A 553 -21.51 -17.82 -11.71
C ILE A 553 -22.03 -16.67 -10.83
N ALA A 554 -21.16 -15.71 -10.55
CA ALA A 554 -21.51 -14.57 -9.71
C ALA A 554 -22.59 -13.68 -10.34
N ARG A 555 -23.56 -13.26 -9.52
CA ARG A 555 -24.64 -12.32 -9.83
C ARG A 555 -24.38 -10.95 -9.22
N THR A 556 -23.79 -10.91 -8.03
CA THR A 556 -23.51 -9.67 -7.29
C THR A 556 -22.09 -9.69 -6.76
N ILE A 557 -21.40 -8.56 -6.90
CA ILE A 557 -20.13 -8.27 -6.25
C ILE A 557 -20.42 -7.23 -5.18
N THR A 558 -20.08 -7.52 -3.92
CA THR A 558 -20.14 -6.53 -2.85
C THR A 558 -18.78 -6.41 -2.17
N GLU A 559 -18.26 -5.19 -2.12
CA GLU A 559 -17.12 -4.81 -1.28
C GLU A 559 -17.61 -3.89 -0.15
N THR A 560 -16.99 -4.02 1.01
CA THR A 560 -17.33 -3.34 2.26
C THR A 560 -16.06 -2.70 2.82
N GLY A 561 -16.00 -1.37 2.71
CA GLY A 561 -14.99 -0.55 3.35
C GLY A 561 -15.26 -0.36 4.84
N SER A 562 -14.36 0.37 5.49
CA SER A 562 -14.48 0.73 6.89
C SER A 562 -13.99 2.17 7.08
N PRO A 563 -14.84 3.11 7.54
CA PRO A 563 -14.41 4.46 7.90
C PRO A 563 -13.34 4.43 8.98
N ALA A 564 -12.51 5.47 9.00
CA ALA A 564 -11.39 5.57 9.91
C ALA A 564 -11.76 5.90 11.38
N GLY A 565 -13.02 6.30 11.60
CA GLY A 565 -13.41 7.01 12.82
C GLY A 565 -12.89 8.45 12.82
N THR A 566 -13.05 9.13 13.95
CA THR A 566 -12.66 10.55 14.05
C THR A 566 -11.18 10.78 13.70
N LEU A 567 -10.96 11.60 12.67
CA LEU A 567 -9.65 12.09 12.23
C LEU A 567 -9.35 13.39 12.96
N ARG A 568 -8.32 13.36 13.82
CA ARG A 568 -7.80 14.56 14.46
C ARG A 568 -6.53 15.00 13.73
N THR A 569 -6.48 16.25 13.30
CA THR A 569 -5.36 16.82 12.55
C THR A 569 -4.08 16.79 13.39
N GLY A 570 -3.00 16.27 12.80
CA GLY A 570 -1.72 16.09 13.49
C GLY A 570 -1.68 14.90 14.44
N CYS A 571 -2.61 13.93 14.31
CA CYS A 571 -2.66 12.68 15.06
C CYS A 571 -2.20 11.46 14.23
N PRO A 572 -1.77 10.35 14.89
CA PRO A 572 -1.25 9.18 14.19
C PRO A 572 -2.27 8.64 13.22
N SER A 573 -1.77 7.97 12.18
CA SER A 573 -2.65 7.40 11.19
C SER A 573 -3.51 6.28 11.81
N VAL A 574 -4.81 6.36 11.55
CA VAL A 574 -5.82 5.40 12.02
C VAL A 574 -6.20 4.43 10.91
N PRO A 575 -6.51 3.16 11.20
CA PRO A 575 -6.90 2.20 10.16
C PRO A 575 -8.15 2.64 9.40
N SER A 576 -8.13 2.46 8.08
CA SER A 576 -9.29 2.66 7.20
C SER A 576 -9.22 1.66 6.06
N THR A 577 -10.37 1.29 5.50
CA THR A 577 -10.46 0.44 4.32
C THR A 577 -11.27 1.16 3.26
N LEU A 578 -10.64 1.43 2.12
CA LEU A 578 -11.30 1.97 0.94
C LEU A 578 -11.58 0.83 -0.04
N VAL A 579 -12.76 0.82 -0.65
CA VAL A 579 -13.16 -0.21 -1.60
C VAL A 579 -13.67 0.39 -2.90
N SER A 580 -13.58 -0.37 -3.98
CA SER A 580 -14.20 -0.02 -5.27
C SER A 580 -14.55 -1.27 -6.07
N VAL A 581 -15.58 -1.16 -6.90
CA VAL A 581 -15.94 -2.14 -7.93
C VAL A 581 -16.03 -1.39 -9.25
N PHE A 582 -15.38 -1.91 -10.30
CA PHE A 582 -15.19 -1.21 -11.57
C PHE A 582 -15.21 -2.20 -12.74
N CYS A 583 -15.17 -1.67 -13.97
CA CYS A 583 -15.09 -2.47 -15.19
C CYS A 583 -13.74 -2.29 -15.87
N ILE A 584 -13.18 -3.40 -16.34
CA ILE A 584 -11.91 -3.44 -17.04
C ILE A 584 -12.19 -3.76 -18.52
N PRO A 585 -11.80 -2.89 -19.47
CA PRO A 585 -11.94 -3.18 -20.90
C PRO A 585 -10.97 -4.30 -21.36
N PRO A 586 -11.13 -4.83 -22.58
CA PRO A 586 -10.09 -5.68 -23.16
C PRO A 586 -8.76 -4.92 -23.33
N THR A 587 -7.65 -5.63 -23.18
CA THR A 587 -6.30 -5.15 -23.55
C THR A 587 -6.05 -5.22 -25.06
N PHE A 588 -6.82 -6.05 -25.76
CA PHE A 588 -6.57 -6.48 -27.15
C PHE A 588 -5.29 -7.29 -27.34
N ASN A 589 -4.67 -7.75 -26.25
CA ASN A 589 -3.64 -8.76 -26.26
C ASN A 589 -4.27 -10.13 -25.95
N LEU A 590 -4.21 -11.05 -26.90
CA LEU A 590 -4.88 -12.35 -26.80
C LEU A 590 -4.43 -13.17 -25.58
N LEU A 591 -3.16 -13.12 -25.20
CA LEU A 591 -2.64 -13.88 -24.06
C LEU A 591 -3.17 -13.31 -22.74
N VAL A 592 -3.12 -11.98 -22.59
CA VAL A 592 -3.57 -11.31 -21.36
C VAL A 592 -5.08 -11.33 -21.22
N ASP A 593 -5.83 -11.07 -22.29
CA ASP A 593 -7.29 -11.12 -22.25
C ASP A 593 -7.80 -12.54 -21.99
N ALA A 594 -7.11 -13.56 -22.48
CA ALA A 594 -7.44 -14.95 -22.16
C ALA A 594 -7.14 -15.29 -20.70
N ALA A 595 -5.93 -14.97 -20.20
CA ALA A 595 -5.51 -15.28 -18.84
C ALA A 595 -6.31 -14.48 -17.79
N SER A 596 -6.55 -13.20 -18.04
CA SER A 596 -7.27 -12.29 -17.14
C SER A 596 -8.79 -12.29 -17.37
N ASN A 597 -9.27 -13.02 -18.38
CA ASN A 597 -10.67 -13.09 -18.79
C ASN A 597 -11.31 -11.69 -18.98
N LEU A 598 -10.68 -10.87 -19.82
CA LEU A 598 -11.07 -9.48 -20.08
C LEU A 598 -11.79 -9.32 -21.44
N PRO A 599 -12.77 -8.41 -21.56
CA PRO A 599 -13.28 -7.51 -20.52
C PRO A 599 -14.06 -8.25 -19.43
N GLY A 600 -14.02 -7.69 -18.23
CA GLY A 600 -14.68 -8.25 -17.06
C GLY A 600 -14.76 -7.24 -15.90
N PRO A 601 -15.45 -7.62 -14.82
CA PRO A 601 -15.46 -6.81 -13.60
C PRO A 601 -14.09 -6.75 -12.95
N GLY A 602 -13.92 -5.78 -12.06
CA GLY A 602 -12.82 -5.67 -11.12
C GLY A 602 -13.34 -5.24 -9.75
N ALA A 603 -12.69 -5.70 -8.69
CA ALA A 603 -12.99 -5.30 -7.31
C ALA A 603 -11.68 -5.14 -6.54
N VAL A 604 -11.61 -4.11 -5.71
CA VAL A 604 -10.42 -3.84 -4.89
C VAL A 604 -10.83 -3.43 -3.48
N SER A 605 -10.04 -3.90 -2.51
CA SER A 605 -10.05 -3.37 -1.15
C SER A 605 -8.65 -2.88 -0.77
N LEU A 606 -8.52 -1.58 -0.58
CA LEU A 606 -7.31 -0.92 -0.09
C LEU A 606 -7.42 -0.78 1.42
N ARG A 607 -6.81 -1.73 2.13
CA ARG A 607 -6.61 -1.57 3.57
C ARG A 607 -5.43 -0.64 3.80
N GLY A 608 -5.59 0.33 4.69
CA GLY A 608 -4.53 1.28 4.97
C GLY A 608 -4.68 1.96 6.31
N LYS A 609 -3.82 2.96 6.52
CA LYS A 609 -3.93 3.92 7.61
C LYS A 609 -4.06 5.32 7.01
N VAL A 610 -4.94 6.14 7.59
CA VAL A 610 -5.18 7.51 7.18
C VAL A 610 -4.83 8.49 8.29
N SER A 611 -4.15 9.58 7.95
CA SER A 611 -3.94 10.73 8.85
C SER A 611 -4.23 12.04 8.13
N THR A 612 -4.52 13.07 8.91
CA THR A 612 -4.63 14.45 8.42
C THR A 612 -3.57 15.32 9.08
N VAL A 613 -2.98 16.24 8.33
CA VAL A 613 -1.88 17.08 8.81
C VAL A 613 -2.16 18.57 8.55
N PRO A 614 -1.66 19.49 9.40
CA PRO A 614 -1.93 20.92 9.31
C PRO A 614 -1.34 21.58 8.07
#